data_AF-A0AAN0JPL2-F1
#
_entry.id   AF-A0AAN0JPL2-F1
#
_cell.length_a   1.000
_cell.length_b   1.000
_cell.length_c   1.000
_cell.angle_alpha   90.00
_cell.angle_beta   90.00
_cell.angle_gamma   90.00
#
_symmetry.space_group_name_H-M   'P 1'
#
loop_
_entity.id
_entity.type
_entity.pdbx_description
1 polymer ?
#
loop_
_entity_poly.entity_id
_entity_poly.type
_entity_poly.pdbx_seq_one_letter_code
_entity_poly.pdbx_strand_id
1 'polypeptide(L)'
;MVNTAMKKDGLDINIGVLDIYGFEIFMKNGFEQFCINFVNEKLQQIFIELTLKAEQEEYVSEGIKWTPIDYFNNKIVCELVESKRPPGIMSILDDICFQMHGQSEGADIKLVEKLGGEPLPGKEYYVGFSGGFTIQHYAGKVTYDCNGFCEKNRDVLFKDCIELMQASQNQFIRSLFPDDISPDKKTRPTTAGSKIKTQANDLVGRLMKCTPHYIRCIKPNETKKPHDWEEDRVRHQVEYLGLKENIRVRRAGYAFRREFAKFLRRYALLTPETYPRWTGPVQDGIRHLMMSVNMEPDQWQLGKTKVFIKSPESLFLLEELRERKYDAYARRIQKAWRRHRSDQYYQTLKERASDILLNKKERKRLSINRNFVGDYLGFADDPALRALVGKRERIEFAQTVNKYDRRFKCTKRDLLLSAQFVYLIGREKIKKGSHKGQFVEVVKRKLPLETITAVSMSITVTLKKEEFDWRGGNTRTMQFHQAGGDNPVLKLSGKTLQVSIGPGLPSSTRPSHQRLPATKGGKRPGLAAPSYQQQSRGPQQNLVRDIAAKPKMLPQCKAIYDYDANDTDELTFKEGDTIELVKKDPSGWWTGKIGRKEGLFPSNYVEEM
;
A
#
# COMPACT_ATOMS: atom_id res chain seq x y z
N MET A 1 30.40 -22.55 -7.00
CA MET A 1 30.40 -21.90 -5.67
C MET A 1 29.10 -21.14 -5.41
N VAL A 2 28.72 -20.13 -6.20
CA VAL A 2 27.46 -19.38 -5.98
C VAL A 2 26.22 -20.28 -6.02
N ASN A 3 26.05 -21.11 -7.06
CA ASN A 3 24.90 -22.02 -7.18
C ASN A 3 24.76 -22.99 -6.00
N THR A 4 25.89 -23.42 -5.42
CA THR A 4 25.91 -24.30 -4.24
C THR A 4 25.40 -23.56 -3.00
N ALA A 5 25.79 -22.30 -2.82
CA ALA A 5 25.34 -21.46 -1.71
C ALA A 5 23.86 -21.05 -1.83
N MET A 6 23.32 -20.97 -3.05
CA MET A 6 21.93 -20.60 -3.31
C MET A 6 20.96 -21.80 -3.37
N LYS A 7 21.45 -23.02 -3.19
CA LYS A 7 20.62 -24.24 -3.23
C LYS A 7 19.67 -24.26 -2.02
N LYS A 8 18.39 -24.48 -2.28
CA LYS A 8 17.34 -24.66 -1.26
C LYS A 8 16.79 -26.09 -1.34
N ASP A 9 16.35 -26.63 -0.20
CA ASP A 9 15.83 -28.00 -0.09
C ASP A 9 14.34 -28.14 -0.45
N GLY A 10 13.64 -27.03 -0.71
CA GLY A 10 12.21 -26.98 -1.01
C GLY A 10 11.86 -26.92 -2.49
N LEU A 11 10.67 -27.44 -2.84
CA LEU A 11 10.03 -27.29 -4.15
C LEU A 11 9.29 -25.95 -4.21
N ASP A 12 9.99 -24.88 -4.59
CA ASP A 12 9.41 -23.54 -4.76
C ASP A 12 9.03 -23.28 -6.23
N ILE A 13 8.03 -22.40 -6.43
CA ILE A 13 7.75 -21.81 -7.74
C ILE A 13 8.94 -20.92 -8.10
N ASN A 14 9.59 -21.20 -9.23
CA ASN A 14 10.77 -20.47 -9.68
C ASN A 14 10.41 -19.43 -10.74
N ILE A 15 10.95 -18.22 -10.58
CA ILE A 15 10.97 -17.19 -11.63
C ILE A 15 12.39 -17.21 -12.21
N GLY A 16 12.50 -17.57 -13.49
CA GLY A 16 13.75 -17.52 -14.24
C GLY A 16 13.89 -16.18 -14.94
N VAL A 17 15.04 -15.53 -14.78
CA VAL A 17 15.42 -14.34 -15.57
C VAL A 17 16.54 -14.77 -16.52
N LEU A 18 16.33 -14.52 -17.80
CA LEU A 18 17.31 -14.82 -18.85
C LEU A 18 17.85 -13.49 -19.38
N ASP A 19 19.13 -13.25 -19.13
CA ASP A 19 19.89 -12.13 -19.69
C ASP A 19 20.87 -12.67 -20.72
N ILE A 20 20.75 -12.21 -21.97
CA ILE A 20 21.51 -12.70 -23.12
C ILE A 20 21.82 -11.55 -24.07
N TYR A 21 22.86 -11.74 -24.88
CA TYR A 21 23.12 -10.87 -26.02
C TYR A 21 21.94 -10.90 -26.99
N GLY A 22 21.52 -9.71 -27.43
CA GLY A 22 20.55 -9.57 -28.51
C GLY A 22 21.14 -10.01 -29.85
N PHE A 23 20.30 -10.01 -30.88
CA PHE A 23 20.73 -10.25 -32.25
C PHE A 23 21.80 -9.22 -32.67
N GLU A 24 22.95 -9.67 -33.15
CA GLU A 24 24.10 -8.84 -33.50
C GLU A 24 24.31 -8.77 -35.01
N ILE A 25 24.34 -7.55 -35.56
CA ILE A 25 24.70 -7.28 -36.95
C ILE A 25 25.75 -6.18 -36.94
N PHE A 26 26.99 -6.57 -37.23
CA PHE A 26 28.12 -5.66 -37.37
C PHE A 26 28.59 -5.59 -38.82
N MET A 27 29.49 -4.65 -39.10
CA MET A 27 30.16 -4.56 -40.41
C MET A 27 30.98 -5.82 -40.72
N LYS A 28 31.51 -6.48 -39.69
CA LYS A 28 32.26 -7.73 -39.79
C LYS A 28 31.73 -8.72 -38.73
N ASN A 29 31.14 -9.82 -39.17
CA ASN A 29 30.54 -10.83 -38.28
C ASN A 29 31.40 -12.10 -38.31
N GLY A 30 31.88 -12.53 -37.14
CA GLY A 30 32.71 -13.74 -37.00
C GLY A 30 31.93 -14.93 -36.46
N PHE A 31 32.68 -15.94 -35.98
CA PHE A 31 32.12 -17.15 -35.38
C PHE A 31 31.28 -16.85 -34.13
N GLU A 32 31.70 -15.87 -33.33
CA GLU A 32 30.99 -15.45 -32.12
C GLU A 32 29.60 -14.89 -32.45
N GLN A 33 29.51 -13.97 -33.42
CA GLN A 33 28.23 -13.44 -33.91
C GLN A 33 27.35 -14.56 -34.49
N PHE A 34 27.94 -15.50 -35.23
CA PHE A 34 27.22 -16.65 -35.75
C PHE A 34 26.58 -17.48 -34.63
N CYS A 35 27.30 -17.75 -33.54
CA CYS A 35 26.78 -18.44 -32.37
C CYS A 35 25.71 -17.64 -31.63
N ILE A 36 25.91 -16.33 -31.42
CA ILE A 36 24.94 -15.43 -30.76
C ILE A 36 23.63 -15.39 -31.56
N ASN A 37 23.73 -15.22 -32.88
CA ASN A 37 22.57 -15.14 -33.75
C ASN A 37 21.84 -16.48 -33.85
N PHE A 38 22.55 -17.62 -33.81
CA PHE A 38 21.93 -18.94 -33.72
C PHE A 38 21.10 -19.11 -32.43
N VAL A 39 21.63 -18.70 -31.27
CA VAL A 39 20.89 -18.76 -30.00
C VAL A 39 19.65 -17.87 -30.07
N ASN A 40 19.76 -16.66 -30.63
CA ASN A 40 18.62 -15.77 -30.84
C ASN A 40 17.57 -16.37 -31.79
N GLU A 41 18.01 -17.02 -32.87
CA GLU A 41 17.13 -17.74 -33.81
C GLU A 41 16.32 -18.83 -33.10
N LYS A 42 16.96 -19.61 -32.23
CA LYS A 42 16.31 -20.65 -31.41
C LYS A 42 15.31 -20.08 -30.42
N LEU A 43 15.64 -18.97 -29.76
CA LEU A 43 14.70 -18.30 -28.84
C LEU A 43 13.51 -17.70 -29.58
N GLN A 44 13.74 -17.16 -30.77
CA GLN A 44 12.66 -16.66 -31.62
C GLN A 44 11.75 -17.81 -32.10
N GLN A 45 12.30 -18.98 -32.39
CA GLN A 45 11.52 -20.18 -32.72
C GLN A 45 10.59 -20.57 -31.57
N ILE A 46 11.10 -20.61 -30.33
CA ILE A 46 10.26 -20.86 -29.14
C ILE A 46 9.19 -19.79 -29.00
N PHE A 47 9.53 -18.52 -29.20
CA PHE A 47 8.56 -17.43 -29.13
C PHE A 47 7.42 -17.68 -30.13
N ILE A 48 7.72 -17.99 -31.38
CA ILE A 48 6.70 -18.28 -32.40
C ILE A 48 5.84 -19.49 -31.97
N GLU A 49 6.45 -20.55 -31.47
CA GLU A 49 5.74 -21.77 -31.08
C GLU A 49 4.84 -21.58 -29.84
N LEU A 50 5.37 -21.02 -28.75
CA LEU A 50 4.64 -20.82 -27.49
C LEU A 50 3.62 -19.68 -27.54
N THR A 51 3.82 -18.69 -28.41
CA THR A 51 2.93 -17.53 -28.48
C THR A 51 1.94 -17.67 -29.63
N LEU A 52 2.41 -17.84 -30.87
CA LEU A 52 1.53 -17.82 -32.03
C LEU A 52 0.84 -19.16 -32.25
N LYS A 53 1.62 -20.23 -32.39
CA LYS A 53 1.09 -21.55 -32.72
C LYS A 53 0.19 -22.09 -31.62
N ALA A 54 0.62 -22.03 -30.36
CA ALA A 54 -0.18 -22.45 -29.22
C ALA A 54 -1.48 -21.63 -29.05
N GLU A 55 -1.48 -20.34 -29.41
CA GLU A 55 -2.68 -19.50 -29.39
C GLU A 55 -3.68 -19.92 -30.48
N GLN A 56 -3.21 -20.13 -31.71
CA GLN A 56 -4.05 -20.60 -32.82
C GLN A 56 -4.64 -22.00 -32.53
N GLU A 57 -3.83 -22.92 -32.00
CA GLU A 57 -4.29 -24.25 -31.58
C GLU A 57 -5.37 -24.17 -30.49
N GLU A 58 -5.23 -23.23 -29.54
CA GLU A 58 -6.26 -23.01 -28.53
C GLU A 58 -7.57 -22.51 -29.17
N TYR A 59 -7.51 -21.54 -30.09
CA TYR A 59 -8.71 -21.04 -30.79
C TYR A 59 -9.42 -22.14 -31.58
N VAL A 60 -8.67 -23.02 -32.23
CA VAL A 60 -9.22 -24.20 -32.92
C VAL A 60 -9.87 -25.15 -31.91
N SER A 61 -9.19 -25.45 -30.80
CA SER A 61 -9.70 -26.36 -29.77
C SER A 61 -11.01 -25.85 -29.13
N GLU A 62 -11.09 -24.54 -28.91
CA GLU A 62 -12.22 -23.83 -28.30
C GLU A 62 -13.34 -23.49 -29.30
N GLY A 63 -13.13 -23.70 -30.60
CA GLY A 63 -14.12 -23.43 -31.66
C GLY A 63 -14.42 -21.94 -31.83
N ILE A 64 -13.44 -21.08 -31.58
CA ILE A 64 -13.56 -19.63 -31.69
C ILE A 64 -13.52 -19.22 -33.16
N LYS A 65 -14.20 -18.12 -33.53
CA LYS A 65 -14.07 -17.54 -34.87
C LYS A 65 -12.82 -16.68 -34.85
N TRP A 66 -11.82 -17.07 -35.63
CA TRP A 66 -10.54 -16.37 -35.71
C TRP A 66 -10.02 -16.39 -37.15
N THR A 67 -9.09 -15.48 -37.46
CA THR A 67 -8.45 -15.40 -38.78
C THR A 67 -7.04 -15.97 -38.67
N PRO A 68 -6.67 -16.97 -39.50
CA PRO A 68 -5.30 -17.44 -39.62
C PRO A 68 -4.35 -16.28 -39.86
N ILE A 69 -3.33 -16.17 -39.01
CA ILE A 69 -2.28 -15.16 -39.16
C ILE A 69 -1.06 -15.91 -39.64
N ASP A 70 -0.67 -15.60 -40.88
CA ASP A 70 0.56 -16.13 -41.45
C ASP A 70 1.76 -15.57 -40.69
N TYR A 71 2.70 -16.45 -40.36
CA TYR A 71 3.96 -16.09 -39.73
C TYR A 71 5.10 -16.84 -40.41
N PHE A 72 6.28 -16.22 -40.41
CA PHE A 72 7.49 -16.86 -40.89
C PHE A 72 7.96 -17.91 -39.89
N ASN A 73 7.98 -19.19 -40.30
CA ASN A 73 8.50 -20.27 -39.47
C ASN A 73 10.02 -20.38 -39.64
N ASN A 74 10.75 -19.77 -38.71
CA ASN A 74 12.21 -19.72 -38.75
C ASN A 74 12.90 -21.05 -38.36
N LYS A 75 12.14 -22.12 -38.11
CA LYS A 75 12.68 -23.47 -37.86
C LYS A 75 13.61 -23.93 -38.98
N ILE A 76 13.34 -23.56 -40.23
CA ILE A 76 14.18 -23.90 -41.39
C ILE A 76 15.60 -23.31 -41.24
N VAL A 77 15.72 -22.09 -40.70
CA VAL A 77 17.00 -21.43 -40.43
C VAL A 77 17.73 -22.09 -39.25
N CYS A 78 16.99 -22.52 -38.22
CA CYS A 78 17.56 -23.30 -37.13
C CYS A 78 18.13 -24.64 -37.64
N GLU A 79 17.37 -25.34 -38.50
CA GLU A 79 17.79 -26.60 -39.12
C GLU A 79 19.00 -26.43 -40.04
N LEU A 80 19.07 -25.34 -40.83
CA LEU A 80 20.25 -24.95 -41.62
C LEU A 80 21.52 -24.94 -40.77
N VAL A 81 21.45 -24.42 -39.54
CA VAL A 81 22.61 -24.29 -38.65
C VAL A 81 22.90 -25.60 -37.90
N GLU A 82 21.88 -26.23 -37.30
CA GLU A 82 22.08 -27.27 -36.30
C GLU A 82 21.75 -28.70 -36.77
N SER A 83 21.14 -28.89 -37.95
CA SER A 83 20.70 -30.23 -38.37
C SER A 83 21.87 -31.23 -38.44
N LYS A 84 21.57 -32.49 -38.11
CA LYS A 84 22.51 -33.60 -38.25
C LYS A 84 22.31 -34.37 -39.57
N ARG A 85 21.08 -34.43 -40.07
CA ARG A 85 20.69 -35.17 -41.29
C ARG A 85 19.49 -34.47 -41.96
N PRO A 86 19.67 -33.78 -43.10
CA PRO A 86 20.95 -33.46 -43.76
C PRO A 86 21.87 -32.61 -42.85
N PRO A 87 23.20 -32.64 -43.04
CA PRO A 87 24.12 -31.92 -42.17
C PRO A 87 23.97 -30.40 -42.31
N GLY A 88 23.80 -29.71 -41.18
CA GLY A 88 23.82 -28.25 -41.09
C GLY A 88 25.24 -27.69 -40.94
N ILE A 89 25.33 -26.36 -40.90
CA ILE A 89 26.61 -25.62 -40.88
C ILE A 89 27.51 -26.05 -39.72
N MET A 90 26.98 -26.21 -38.49
CA MET A 90 27.79 -26.63 -37.34
C MET A 90 28.32 -28.06 -37.49
N SER A 91 27.54 -28.97 -38.06
CA SER A 91 27.98 -30.35 -38.30
C SER A 91 29.13 -30.41 -39.30
N ILE A 92 29.03 -29.62 -40.38
CA ILE A 92 30.09 -29.52 -41.41
C ILE A 92 31.35 -28.87 -40.82
N LEU A 93 31.18 -27.83 -40.00
CA LEU A 93 32.28 -27.16 -39.31
C LEU A 93 33.03 -28.12 -38.37
N ASP A 94 32.31 -28.91 -37.58
CA ASP A 94 32.89 -29.91 -36.67
C ASP A 94 33.67 -30.99 -37.45
N ASP A 95 33.13 -31.46 -38.57
CA ASP A 95 33.80 -32.45 -39.42
C ASP A 95 35.11 -31.91 -40.02
N ILE A 96 35.16 -30.64 -40.45
CA ILE A 96 36.37 -30.03 -41.01
C ILE A 96 37.42 -29.76 -39.92
N CYS A 97 36.98 -29.28 -38.75
CA CYS A 97 37.85 -29.08 -37.58
C CYS A 97 38.51 -30.39 -37.15
N PHE A 98 37.82 -31.52 -37.34
CA PHE A 98 38.35 -32.86 -37.12
C PHE A 98 39.30 -33.31 -38.24
N GLN A 99 38.93 -33.16 -39.52
CA GLN A 99 39.78 -33.60 -40.63
C GLN A 99 41.13 -32.86 -40.71
N MET A 100 41.16 -31.58 -40.34
CA MET A 100 42.35 -30.72 -40.45
C MET A 100 43.11 -30.60 -39.12
N HIS A 101 43.24 -31.68 -38.35
CA HIS A 101 44.03 -31.71 -37.11
C HIS A 101 45.48 -31.22 -37.36
N GLY A 102 45.80 -29.99 -36.91
CA GLY A 102 47.16 -29.42 -36.96
C GLY A 102 47.50 -28.46 -38.12
N GLN A 103 46.64 -28.27 -39.12
CA GLN A 103 46.82 -27.26 -40.18
C GLN A 103 45.67 -26.26 -40.19
N SER A 104 45.92 -25.03 -39.73
CA SER A 104 44.92 -23.95 -39.74
C SER A 104 44.81 -23.25 -41.10
N GLU A 105 45.88 -23.28 -41.91
CA GLU A 105 45.87 -22.64 -43.23
C GLU A 105 44.94 -23.37 -44.21
N GLY A 106 43.96 -22.65 -44.74
CA GLY A 106 43.01 -23.15 -45.75
C GLY A 106 41.83 -23.98 -45.21
N ALA A 107 41.72 -24.19 -43.89
CA ALA A 107 40.58 -24.91 -43.30
C ALA A 107 39.24 -24.17 -43.55
N ASP A 108 39.24 -22.84 -43.40
CA ASP A 108 38.06 -22.00 -43.62
C ASP A 108 37.65 -21.94 -45.11
N ILE A 109 38.61 -22.06 -46.04
CA ILE A 109 38.34 -22.13 -47.49
C ILE A 109 37.59 -23.43 -47.80
N LYS A 110 38.10 -24.56 -47.27
CA LYS A 110 37.43 -25.87 -47.40
C LYS A 110 36.03 -25.88 -46.78
N LEU A 111 35.82 -25.12 -45.69
CA LEU A 111 34.49 -24.93 -45.09
C LEU A 111 33.52 -24.30 -46.08
N VAL A 112 33.90 -23.17 -46.68
CA VAL A 112 33.06 -22.48 -47.67
C VAL A 112 32.78 -23.37 -48.88
N GLU A 113 33.79 -24.07 -49.40
CA GLU A 113 33.65 -25.00 -50.53
C GLU A 113 32.66 -26.13 -50.22
N LYS A 114 32.80 -26.77 -49.05
CA LYS A 114 31.93 -27.87 -48.64
C LYS A 114 30.50 -27.41 -48.37
N LEU A 115 30.32 -26.24 -47.76
CA LEU A 115 28.99 -25.64 -47.58
C LEU A 115 28.31 -25.31 -48.92
N GLY A 116 29.08 -24.91 -49.94
CA GLY A 116 28.54 -24.67 -51.29
C GLY A 116 28.09 -25.95 -52.01
N GLY A 117 28.86 -27.04 -51.85
CA GLY A 117 28.64 -28.32 -52.53
C GLY A 117 27.60 -29.25 -51.90
N GLU A 118 27.41 -29.20 -50.58
CA GLU A 118 26.48 -30.09 -49.87
C GLU A 118 24.99 -29.63 -50.00
N PRO A 119 24.02 -30.57 -49.94
CA PRO A 119 22.60 -30.24 -49.86
C PRO A 119 22.25 -29.79 -48.43
N LEU A 120 22.47 -28.50 -48.17
CA LEU A 120 22.09 -27.86 -46.90
C LEU A 120 20.56 -27.82 -46.73
N PRO A 121 20.03 -28.08 -45.51
CA PRO A 121 18.63 -27.81 -45.22
C PRO A 121 18.36 -26.31 -45.35
N GLY A 122 17.27 -25.91 -46.01
CA GLY A 122 16.94 -24.49 -46.16
C GLY A 122 17.92 -23.70 -47.02
N LYS A 123 18.49 -24.31 -48.08
CA LYS A 123 19.50 -23.69 -48.98
C LYS A 123 19.07 -22.33 -49.55
N GLU A 124 17.78 -22.04 -49.67
CA GLU A 124 17.23 -20.73 -50.08
C GLU A 124 17.64 -19.58 -49.15
N TYR A 125 17.94 -19.88 -47.88
CA TYR A 125 18.33 -18.91 -46.85
C TYR A 125 19.86 -18.80 -46.71
N TYR A 126 20.63 -19.52 -47.52
CA TYR A 126 22.08 -19.56 -47.48
C TYR A 126 22.66 -19.09 -48.82
N VAL A 127 23.61 -18.15 -48.76
CA VAL A 127 24.37 -17.69 -49.93
C VAL A 127 25.85 -17.67 -49.60
N GLY A 128 26.61 -18.62 -50.15
CA GLY A 128 28.07 -18.68 -50.02
C GLY A 128 28.77 -17.75 -51.01
N PHE A 129 29.94 -17.22 -50.63
CA PHE A 129 30.83 -16.46 -51.51
C PHE A 129 32.29 -16.65 -51.09
N SER A 130 33.25 -16.15 -51.88
CA SER A 130 34.68 -16.31 -51.55
C SER A 130 35.01 -15.65 -50.20
N GLY A 131 35.45 -16.45 -49.23
CA GLY A 131 35.82 -16.00 -47.89
C GLY A 131 34.67 -15.94 -46.87
N GLY A 132 33.43 -16.30 -47.22
CA GLY A 132 32.32 -16.18 -46.27
C GLY A 132 30.99 -16.76 -46.74
N PHE A 133 29.95 -16.50 -45.95
CA PHE A 133 28.57 -16.83 -46.32
C PHE A 133 27.57 -15.86 -45.70
N THR A 134 26.39 -15.77 -46.31
CA THR A 134 25.27 -14.96 -45.83
C THR A 134 24.12 -15.87 -45.44
N ILE A 135 23.52 -15.63 -44.27
CA ILE A 135 22.30 -16.29 -43.82
C ILE A 135 21.17 -15.27 -43.75
N GLN A 136 20.01 -15.64 -44.27
CA GLN A 136 18.77 -14.92 -44.08
C GLN A 136 18.13 -15.34 -42.75
N HIS A 137 18.39 -14.58 -41.69
CA HIS A 137 17.81 -14.76 -40.36
C HIS A 137 16.41 -14.13 -40.26
N TYR A 138 15.69 -14.41 -39.16
CA TYR A 138 14.41 -13.75 -38.87
C TYR A 138 14.53 -12.22 -38.79
N ALA A 139 15.69 -11.73 -38.35
CA ALA A 139 16.00 -10.32 -38.13
C ALA A 139 16.57 -9.62 -39.38
N GLY A 140 16.93 -10.36 -40.43
CA GLY A 140 17.53 -9.82 -41.65
C GLY A 140 18.68 -10.67 -42.20
N LYS A 141 19.30 -10.19 -43.28
CA LYS A 141 20.48 -10.83 -43.89
C LYS A 141 21.73 -10.50 -43.08
N VAL A 142 22.49 -11.51 -42.69
CA VAL A 142 23.78 -11.32 -42.01
C VAL A 142 24.87 -12.04 -42.79
N THR A 143 25.91 -11.30 -43.11
CA THR A 143 27.10 -11.79 -43.80
C THR A 143 28.21 -12.08 -42.79
N TYR A 144 28.70 -13.32 -42.80
CA TYR A 144 29.74 -13.83 -41.92
C TYR A 144 31.06 -13.99 -42.69
N ASP A 145 32.15 -13.48 -42.10
CA ASP A 145 33.52 -13.72 -42.55
C ASP A 145 34.00 -15.04 -41.95
N CYS A 146 34.32 -16.03 -42.79
CA CYS A 146 34.74 -17.35 -42.35
C CYS A 146 36.16 -17.36 -41.76
N ASN A 147 36.94 -16.29 -41.89
CA ASN A 147 38.31 -16.26 -41.40
C ASN A 147 38.39 -16.56 -39.88
N GLY A 148 39.11 -17.63 -39.52
CA GLY A 148 39.30 -18.08 -38.15
C GLY A 148 38.11 -18.86 -37.58
N PHE A 149 37.11 -19.25 -38.38
CA PHE A 149 35.96 -20.03 -37.90
C PHE A 149 36.40 -21.38 -37.35
N CYS A 150 37.22 -22.13 -38.08
CA CYS A 150 37.66 -23.46 -37.67
C CYS A 150 38.54 -23.42 -36.41
N GLU A 151 39.41 -22.42 -36.29
CA GLU A 151 40.26 -22.24 -35.11
C GLU A 151 39.42 -21.97 -33.85
N LYS A 152 38.51 -21.00 -33.94
CA LYS A 152 37.62 -20.63 -32.83
C LYS A 152 36.66 -21.75 -32.44
N ASN A 153 36.18 -22.54 -33.40
CA ASN A 153 35.30 -23.67 -33.10
C ASN A 153 36.05 -24.82 -32.41
N ARG A 154 37.34 -25.02 -32.69
CA ARG A 154 38.11 -26.12 -32.11
C ARG A 154 38.15 -26.01 -30.59
N ASP A 155 38.38 -24.83 -30.01
CA ASP A 155 38.28 -24.53 -28.56
C ASP A 155 38.81 -25.65 -27.64
N VAL A 156 39.98 -26.21 -28.00
CA VAL A 156 40.59 -27.37 -27.30
C VAL A 156 41.97 -26.98 -26.83
N LEU A 157 42.20 -27.17 -25.53
CA LEU A 157 43.53 -27.15 -24.93
C LEU A 157 44.26 -28.47 -25.21
N PHE A 158 45.57 -28.39 -25.41
CA PHE A 158 46.41 -29.59 -25.53
C PHE A 158 46.35 -30.41 -24.24
N LYS A 159 46.28 -31.75 -24.37
CA LYS A 159 46.18 -32.67 -23.23
C LYS A 159 47.33 -32.48 -22.23
N ASP A 160 48.54 -32.31 -22.73
CA ASP A 160 49.75 -32.09 -21.93
C ASP A 160 49.64 -30.85 -21.02
N CYS A 161 48.94 -29.80 -21.49
CA CYS A 161 48.69 -28.61 -20.68
C CYS A 161 47.69 -28.90 -19.55
N ILE A 162 46.67 -29.74 -19.81
CA ILE A 162 45.70 -30.17 -18.80
C ILE A 162 46.40 -31.05 -17.75
N GLU A 163 47.24 -32.00 -18.18
CA GLU A 163 48.06 -32.84 -17.30
C GLU A 163 48.97 -32.01 -16.40
N LEU A 164 49.65 -31.01 -16.96
CA LEU A 164 50.50 -30.10 -16.19
C LEU A 164 49.72 -29.32 -15.12
N MET A 165 48.53 -28.81 -15.47
CA MET A 165 47.68 -28.10 -14.52
C MET A 165 47.14 -29.02 -13.42
N GLN A 166 46.84 -30.28 -13.73
CA GLN A 166 46.43 -31.29 -12.76
C GLN A 166 47.57 -31.76 -11.85
N ALA A 167 48.82 -31.68 -12.30
CA ALA A 167 50.01 -31.95 -11.49
C ALA A 167 50.35 -30.82 -10.50
N SER A 168 49.64 -29.67 -10.57
CA SER A 168 49.85 -28.54 -9.66
C SER A 168 49.62 -28.93 -8.19
N GLN A 169 50.50 -28.48 -7.31
CA GLN A 169 50.33 -28.65 -5.85
C GLN A 169 49.14 -27.84 -5.31
N ASN A 170 48.73 -26.77 -6.01
CA ASN A 170 47.60 -25.93 -5.61
C ASN A 170 46.26 -26.63 -5.90
N GLN A 171 45.49 -26.90 -4.84
CA GLN A 171 44.17 -27.53 -4.95
C GLN A 171 43.18 -26.72 -5.78
N PHE A 172 43.24 -25.39 -5.71
CA PHE A 172 42.38 -24.52 -6.51
C PHE A 172 42.64 -24.72 -8.00
N ILE A 173 43.91 -24.75 -8.42
CA ILE A 173 44.28 -24.98 -9.83
C ILE A 173 43.77 -26.35 -10.30
N ARG A 174 44.01 -27.43 -9.52
CA ARG A 174 43.48 -28.76 -9.86
C ARG A 174 41.95 -28.78 -9.99
N SER A 175 41.24 -28.02 -9.14
CA SER A 175 39.78 -27.94 -9.19
C SER A 175 39.23 -27.24 -10.45
N LEU A 176 40.03 -26.41 -11.14
CA LEU A 176 39.64 -25.74 -12.38
C LEU A 176 39.74 -26.67 -13.62
N PHE A 177 40.45 -27.79 -13.53
CA PHE A 177 40.66 -28.75 -14.62
C PHE A 177 40.13 -30.14 -14.23
N PRO A 178 38.80 -30.32 -14.11
CA PRO A 178 38.20 -31.58 -13.68
C PRO A 178 38.20 -32.69 -14.75
N ASP A 179 38.75 -32.41 -15.94
CA ASP A 179 38.69 -33.31 -17.08
C ASP A 179 39.43 -34.63 -16.83
N ASP A 180 38.78 -35.74 -17.19
CA ASP A 180 39.34 -37.08 -17.09
C ASP A 180 40.13 -37.39 -18.38
N ILE A 181 41.46 -37.38 -18.27
CA ILE A 181 42.39 -37.53 -19.39
C ILE A 181 42.74 -39.01 -19.67
N SER A 182 42.02 -39.95 -19.07
CA SER A 182 42.31 -41.38 -19.24
C SER A 182 42.30 -41.81 -20.72
N PRO A 183 43.28 -42.63 -21.15
CA PRO A 183 43.45 -43.03 -22.55
C PRO A 183 42.29 -43.88 -23.11
N ASP A 184 41.44 -44.43 -22.23
CA ASP A 184 40.34 -45.32 -22.59
C ASP A 184 39.09 -44.59 -23.12
N LYS A 185 38.93 -43.29 -22.88
CA LYS A 185 37.82 -42.50 -23.44
C LYS A 185 38.16 -41.96 -24.82
N LYS A 186 37.88 -42.73 -25.88
CA LYS A 186 37.91 -42.30 -27.30
C LYS A 186 36.74 -41.38 -27.69
N THR A 187 36.28 -40.51 -26.79
CA THR A 187 35.24 -39.52 -27.11
C THR A 187 35.87 -38.32 -27.80
N ARG A 188 35.30 -37.93 -28.95
CA ARG A 188 35.75 -36.73 -29.68
C ARG A 188 35.72 -35.51 -28.75
N PRO A 189 36.75 -34.66 -28.76
CA PRO A 189 36.71 -33.42 -27.99
C PRO A 189 35.51 -32.59 -28.44
N THR A 190 34.82 -31.98 -27.48
CA THR A 190 33.64 -31.15 -27.77
C THR A 190 34.09 -29.80 -28.31
N THR A 191 33.62 -29.45 -29.51
CA THR A 191 33.85 -28.13 -30.12
C THR A 191 32.99 -27.06 -29.45
N ALA A 192 33.38 -25.79 -29.58
CA ALA A 192 32.59 -24.68 -29.08
C ALA A 192 31.16 -24.69 -29.65
N GLY A 193 31.01 -24.95 -30.97
CA GLY A 193 29.72 -25.07 -31.63
C GLY A 193 28.85 -26.19 -31.04
N SER A 194 29.42 -27.37 -30.80
CA SER A 194 28.71 -28.49 -30.17
C SER A 194 28.28 -28.18 -28.73
N LYS A 195 29.13 -27.51 -27.93
CA LYS A 195 28.80 -27.07 -26.56
C LYS A 195 27.63 -26.07 -26.57
N ILE A 196 27.73 -25.03 -27.39
CA ILE A 196 26.70 -23.98 -27.52
C ILE A 196 25.37 -24.57 -28.00
N LYS A 197 25.41 -25.45 -29.00
CA LYS A 197 24.21 -26.15 -29.49
C LYS A 197 23.53 -26.98 -28.42
N THR A 198 24.31 -27.70 -27.61
CA THR A 198 23.77 -28.53 -26.53
C THR A 198 23.13 -27.66 -25.46
N GLN A 199 23.84 -26.63 -25.00
CA GLN A 199 23.34 -25.70 -23.99
C GLN A 199 22.09 -24.93 -24.45
N ALA A 200 22.06 -24.50 -25.73
CA ALA A 200 20.90 -23.83 -26.30
C ALA A 200 19.67 -24.74 -26.31
N ASN A 201 19.81 -26.01 -26.71
CA ASN A 201 18.72 -26.98 -26.71
C ASN A 201 18.24 -27.32 -25.27
N ASP A 202 19.16 -27.42 -24.31
CA ASP A 202 18.79 -27.59 -22.90
C ASP A 202 18.03 -26.37 -22.34
N LEU A 203 18.46 -25.16 -22.71
CA LEU A 203 17.77 -23.92 -22.38
C LEU A 203 16.36 -23.91 -22.97
N VAL A 204 16.23 -24.22 -24.27
CA VAL A 204 14.95 -24.34 -24.97
C VAL A 204 14.02 -25.31 -24.23
N GLY A 205 14.51 -26.50 -23.87
CA GLY A 205 13.74 -27.52 -23.16
C GLY A 205 13.26 -27.09 -21.77
N ARG A 206 13.98 -26.17 -21.10
CA ARG A 206 13.55 -25.58 -19.84
C ARG A 206 12.51 -24.48 -20.06
N LEU A 207 12.72 -23.61 -21.05
CA LEU A 207 11.80 -22.50 -21.36
C LEU A 207 10.43 -23.00 -21.81
N MET A 208 10.37 -24.12 -22.54
CA MET A 208 9.10 -24.75 -22.94
C MET A 208 8.22 -25.21 -21.78
N LYS A 209 8.78 -25.36 -20.57
CA LYS A 209 8.05 -25.79 -19.37
C LYS A 209 7.53 -24.62 -18.52
N CYS A 210 7.84 -23.39 -18.88
CA CYS A 210 7.49 -22.20 -18.10
C CYS A 210 6.55 -21.26 -18.88
N THR A 211 5.95 -20.29 -18.18
CA THR A 211 5.18 -19.22 -18.83
C THR A 211 6.13 -18.07 -19.17
N PRO A 212 6.36 -17.76 -20.45
CA PRO A 212 7.34 -16.77 -20.83
C PRO A 212 6.80 -15.35 -20.71
N HIS A 213 7.63 -14.46 -20.17
CA HIS A 213 7.39 -13.01 -20.14
C HIS A 213 8.55 -12.32 -20.85
N TYR A 214 8.26 -11.59 -21.92
CA TYR A 214 9.27 -10.99 -22.78
C TYR A 214 9.46 -9.50 -22.45
N ILE A 215 10.71 -9.11 -22.18
CA ILE A 215 11.14 -7.72 -22.04
C ILE A 215 12.07 -7.42 -23.22
N ARG A 216 11.70 -6.45 -24.05
CA ARG A 216 12.48 -6.07 -25.24
C ARG A 216 13.18 -4.76 -24.97
N CYS A 217 14.48 -4.83 -24.70
CA CYS A 217 15.32 -3.66 -24.47
C CYS A 217 15.64 -2.98 -25.82
N ILE A 218 15.56 -1.65 -25.85
CA ILE A 218 15.88 -0.82 -27.02
C ILE A 218 16.99 0.15 -26.63
N LYS A 219 18.06 0.19 -27.44
CA LYS A 219 19.16 1.13 -27.27
C LYS A 219 18.82 2.45 -27.97
N PRO A 220 18.74 3.59 -27.24
CA PRO A 220 18.30 4.86 -27.83
C PRO A 220 19.37 5.56 -28.68
N ASN A 221 20.66 5.35 -28.37
CA ASN A 221 21.80 5.95 -29.07
C ASN A 221 23.09 5.12 -28.87
N GLU A 222 24.08 5.31 -29.74
CA GLU A 222 25.43 4.75 -29.59
C GLU A 222 26.38 5.62 -28.74
N THR A 223 26.06 6.91 -28.56
CA THR A 223 26.89 7.89 -27.84
C THR A 223 26.94 7.66 -26.32
N LYS A 224 26.07 6.79 -25.80
CA LYS A 224 25.86 6.49 -24.38
C LYS A 224 25.45 7.73 -23.57
N LYS A 225 24.78 8.70 -24.21
CA LYS A 225 24.29 9.91 -23.55
C LYS A 225 22.82 9.78 -23.12
N PRO A 226 22.44 10.31 -21.96
CA PRO A 226 21.03 10.43 -21.60
C PRO A 226 20.33 11.41 -22.54
N HIS A 227 19.05 11.19 -22.81
CA HIS A 227 18.19 12.03 -23.67
C HIS A 227 18.66 12.23 -25.12
N ASP A 228 19.60 11.40 -25.59
CA ASP A 228 20.03 11.37 -26.98
C ASP A 228 19.26 10.28 -27.73
N TRP A 229 18.62 10.62 -28.84
CA TRP A 229 17.69 9.75 -29.58
C TRP A 229 18.09 9.65 -31.04
N GLU A 230 18.49 8.44 -31.45
CA GLU A 230 18.87 8.13 -32.82
C GLU A 230 17.73 7.36 -33.50
N GLU A 231 16.90 8.09 -34.26
CA GLU A 231 15.65 7.54 -34.81
C GLU A 231 15.89 6.33 -35.71
N ASP A 232 16.86 6.39 -36.62
CA ASP A 232 17.15 5.28 -37.53
C ASP A 232 17.62 4.03 -36.79
N ARG A 233 18.40 4.19 -35.72
CA ARG A 233 18.87 3.10 -34.87
C ARG A 233 17.72 2.44 -34.11
N VAL A 234 16.81 3.22 -33.56
CA VAL A 234 15.63 2.70 -32.87
C VAL A 234 14.67 2.06 -33.87
N ARG A 235 14.42 2.69 -35.02
CA ARG A 235 13.57 2.16 -36.09
C ARG A 235 14.06 0.79 -36.54
N HIS A 236 15.36 0.67 -36.83
CA HIS A 236 15.98 -0.60 -37.20
C HIS A 236 15.76 -1.67 -36.10
N GLN A 237 15.93 -1.32 -34.83
CA GLN A 237 15.65 -2.23 -33.70
C GLN A 237 14.20 -2.69 -33.62
N VAL A 238 13.25 -1.80 -33.82
CA VAL A 238 11.82 -2.11 -33.81
C VAL A 238 11.47 -3.10 -34.93
N GLU A 239 12.08 -2.92 -36.10
CA GLU A 239 11.88 -3.78 -37.27
C GLU A 239 12.50 -5.18 -37.07
N TYR A 240 13.80 -5.27 -36.73
CA TYR A 240 14.46 -6.58 -36.64
C TYR A 240 14.01 -7.39 -35.40
N LEU A 241 13.56 -6.75 -34.32
CA LEU A 241 12.94 -7.43 -33.18
C LEU A 241 11.51 -7.90 -33.49
N GLY A 242 10.96 -7.53 -34.65
CA GLY A 242 9.61 -7.88 -35.08
C GLY A 242 8.52 -7.32 -34.16
N LEU A 243 8.75 -6.17 -33.52
CA LEU A 243 7.82 -5.65 -32.51
C LEU A 243 6.46 -5.28 -33.14
N LYS A 244 6.48 -4.73 -34.36
CA LYS A 244 5.28 -4.36 -35.09
C LYS A 244 4.44 -5.58 -35.44
N GLU A 245 5.08 -6.64 -35.91
CA GLU A 245 4.47 -7.92 -36.25
C GLU A 245 3.89 -8.56 -34.99
N ASN A 246 4.64 -8.59 -33.88
CA ASN A 246 4.17 -9.10 -32.60
C ASN A 246 2.90 -8.38 -32.10
N ILE A 247 2.85 -7.05 -32.21
CA ILE A 247 1.66 -6.27 -31.84
C ILE A 247 0.50 -6.55 -32.80
N ARG A 248 0.76 -6.66 -34.11
CA ARG A 248 -0.25 -7.00 -35.10
C ARG A 248 -0.91 -8.34 -34.81
N VAL A 249 -0.11 -9.36 -34.48
CA VAL A 249 -0.69 -10.66 -34.12
C VAL A 249 -1.54 -10.55 -32.86
N ARG A 250 -1.02 -9.93 -31.80
CA ARG A 250 -1.78 -9.78 -30.55
C ARG A 250 -3.08 -8.97 -30.70
N ARG A 251 -3.13 -8.01 -31.63
CA ARG A 251 -4.33 -7.22 -31.92
C ARG A 251 -5.35 -7.96 -32.79
N ALA A 252 -4.89 -8.85 -33.66
CA ALA A 252 -5.76 -9.69 -34.47
C ALA A 252 -6.37 -10.85 -33.66
N GLY A 253 -5.67 -11.30 -32.61
CA GLY A 253 -6.17 -12.26 -31.63
C GLY A 253 -7.06 -11.65 -30.55
N TYR A 254 -7.34 -12.44 -29.52
CA TYR A 254 -8.07 -12.02 -28.33
C TYR A 254 -7.10 -11.61 -27.23
N ALA A 255 -7.15 -10.34 -26.82
CA ALA A 255 -6.26 -9.79 -25.79
C ALA A 255 -6.39 -10.49 -24.43
N PHE A 256 -7.54 -11.08 -24.13
CA PHE A 256 -7.78 -11.74 -22.85
C PHE A 256 -8.57 -13.03 -22.99
N ARG A 257 -8.13 -14.06 -22.26
CA ARG A 257 -8.75 -15.38 -22.21
C ARG A 257 -8.80 -15.89 -20.78
N ARG A 258 -9.93 -16.44 -20.35
CA ARG A 258 -10.07 -17.01 -18.99
C ARG A 258 -11.14 -18.08 -18.93
N GLU A 259 -10.91 -19.10 -18.11
CA GLU A 259 -11.91 -20.13 -17.81
C GLU A 259 -13.21 -19.51 -17.27
N PHE A 260 -14.34 -20.04 -17.72
CA PHE A 260 -15.66 -19.51 -17.37
C PHE A 260 -15.88 -19.35 -15.86
N ALA A 261 -15.55 -20.37 -15.07
CA ALA A 261 -15.76 -20.35 -13.62
C ALA A 261 -14.87 -19.31 -12.89
N LYS A 262 -13.64 -19.10 -13.37
CA LYS A 262 -12.73 -18.09 -12.82
C LYS A 262 -13.17 -16.68 -13.22
N PHE A 263 -13.64 -16.51 -14.46
CA PHE A 263 -14.16 -15.24 -14.95
C PHE A 263 -15.41 -14.83 -14.20
N LEU A 264 -16.43 -15.69 -14.17
CA LEU A 264 -17.71 -15.39 -13.52
C LEU A 264 -17.52 -15.06 -12.03
N ARG A 265 -16.71 -15.83 -11.32
CA ARG A 265 -16.40 -15.56 -9.91
C ARG A 265 -15.69 -14.21 -9.69
N ARG A 266 -14.80 -13.80 -10.60
CA ARG A 266 -14.08 -12.52 -10.48
C ARG A 266 -15.02 -11.33 -10.63
N TYR A 267 -15.96 -11.42 -11.56
CA TYR A 267 -16.84 -10.31 -11.96
C TYR A 267 -18.27 -10.43 -11.43
N ALA A 268 -18.62 -11.49 -10.70
CA ALA A 268 -19.95 -11.69 -10.11
C ALA A 268 -20.43 -10.50 -9.23
N LEU A 269 -19.51 -9.67 -8.73
CA LEU A 269 -19.86 -8.47 -7.96
C LEU A 269 -20.53 -7.37 -8.80
N LEU A 270 -20.40 -7.41 -10.13
CA LEU A 270 -20.88 -6.35 -11.00
C LEU A 270 -22.41 -6.26 -11.02
N THR A 271 -23.10 -7.40 -10.94
CA THR A 271 -24.56 -7.46 -10.99
C THR A 271 -25.17 -8.12 -9.76
N PRO A 272 -26.36 -7.66 -9.29
CA PRO A 272 -27.08 -8.32 -8.21
C PRO A 272 -27.46 -9.78 -8.51
N GLU A 273 -27.70 -10.12 -9.78
CA GLU A 273 -28.14 -11.47 -10.16
C GLU A 273 -27.01 -12.49 -10.17
N THR A 274 -25.77 -12.06 -10.43
CA THR A 274 -24.59 -12.94 -10.40
C THR A 274 -23.97 -13.03 -9.02
N TYR A 275 -24.21 -12.04 -8.15
CA TYR A 275 -23.77 -12.01 -6.77
C TYR A 275 -24.74 -12.74 -5.82
N PRO A 276 -24.27 -13.43 -4.77
CA PRO A 276 -22.88 -13.79 -4.45
C PRO A 276 -22.39 -15.01 -5.25
N ARG A 277 -23.32 -15.77 -5.83
CA ARG A 277 -23.02 -16.97 -6.61
C ARG A 277 -24.11 -17.19 -7.65
N TRP A 278 -23.70 -17.38 -8.89
CA TRP A 278 -24.58 -17.82 -9.96
C TRP A 278 -24.97 -19.30 -9.82
N THR A 279 -26.24 -19.61 -10.03
CA THR A 279 -26.81 -20.96 -9.87
C THR A 279 -27.13 -21.65 -11.20
N GLY A 280 -27.22 -20.90 -12.31
CA GLY A 280 -27.48 -21.45 -13.64
C GLY A 280 -26.22 -21.93 -14.37
N PRO A 281 -26.33 -22.26 -15.67
CA PRO A 281 -25.19 -22.56 -16.52
C PRO A 281 -24.20 -21.39 -16.55
N VAL A 282 -22.90 -21.67 -16.43
CA VAL A 282 -21.86 -20.62 -16.28
C VAL A 282 -21.84 -19.68 -17.48
N GLN A 283 -22.10 -20.20 -18.68
CA GLN A 283 -22.16 -19.40 -19.90
C GLN A 283 -23.26 -18.34 -19.83
N ASP A 284 -24.44 -18.67 -19.30
CA ASP A 284 -25.55 -17.71 -19.18
C ASP A 284 -25.24 -16.60 -18.17
N GLY A 285 -24.57 -16.95 -17.07
CA GLY A 285 -24.08 -15.97 -16.11
C GLY A 285 -23.08 -14.99 -16.74
N ILE A 286 -22.21 -15.47 -17.63
CA ILE A 286 -21.28 -14.61 -18.37
C ILE A 286 -22.04 -13.75 -19.39
N ARG A 287 -23.00 -14.30 -20.13
CA ARG A 287 -23.84 -13.53 -21.07
C ARG A 287 -24.58 -12.40 -20.36
N HIS A 288 -25.21 -12.69 -19.22
CA HIS A 288 -25.89 -11.70 -18.38
C HIS A 288 -24.93 -10.59 -17.94
N LEU A 289 -23.74 -10.97 -17.49
CA LEU A 289 -22.73 -10.03 -17.04
C LEU A 289 -22.27 -9.11 -18.16
N MET A 290 -21.92 -9.67 -19.34
CA MET A 290 -21.49 -8.87 -20.49
C MET A 290 -22.59 -7.91 -20.96
N MET A 291 -23.85 -8.36 -21.00
CA MET A 291 -24.99 -7.53 -21.36
C MET A 291 -25.23 -6.41 -20.33
N SER A 292 -25.14 -6.71 -19.03
CA SER A 292 -25.34 -5.73 -17.96
C SER A 292 -24.29 -4.60 -17.94
N VAL A 293 -23.08 -4.91 -18.40
CA VAL A 293 -21.97 -3.98 -18.55
C VAL A 293 -22.06 -3.22 -19.87
N ASN A 294 -23.02 -3.57 -20.74
CA ASN A 294 -23.19 -3.00 -22.06
C ASN A 294 -21.97 -3.25 -22.98
N MET A 295 -21.38 -4.44 -22.85
CA MET A 295 -20.25 -4.88 -23.68
C MET A 295 -20.71 -5.19 -25.11
N GLU A 296 -20.04 -4.62 -26.10
CA GLU A 296 -20.36 -4.85 -27.51
C GLU A 296 -20.20 -6.33 -27.89
N PRO A 297 -21.15 -6.96 -28.62
CA PRO A 297 -21.12 -8.39 -28.91
C PRO A 297 -19.94 -8.88 -29.76
N ASP A 298 -19.29 -8.01 -30.53
CA ASP A 298 -18.12 -8.31 -31.35
C ASP A 298 -16.80 -8.27 -30.56
N GLN A 299 -16.83 -7.69 -29.35
CA GLN A 299 -15.67 -7.56 -28.48
C GLN A 299 -15.41 -8.80 -27.62
N TRP A 300 -16.32 -9.78 -27.62
CA TRP A 300 -16.14 -11.00 -26.85
C TRP A 300 -16.75 -12.22 -27.53
N GLN A 301 -16.19 -13.40 -27.23
CA GLN A 301 -16.70 -14.67 -27.70
C GLN A 301 -16.60 -15.73 -26.59
N LEU A 302 -17.58 -16.63 -26.54
CA LEU A 302 -17.54 -17.82 -25.70
C LEU A 302 -16.98 -18.98 -26.51
N GLY A 303 -15.94 -19.63 -25.96
CA GLY A 303 -15.46 -20.92 -26.45
C GLY A 303 -16.25 -22.08 -25.84
N LYS A 304 -15.60 -23.23 -25.74
CA LYS A 304 -16.11 -24.42 -25.06
C LYS A 304 -15.91 -24.33 -23.55
N THR A 305 -14.78 -23.79 -23.09
CA THR A 305 -14.42 -23.74 -21.66
C THR A 305 -14.00 -22.35 -21.17
N LYS A 306 -13.67 -21.44 -22.09
CA LYS A 306 -13.12 -20.11 -21.80
C LYS A 306 -13.89 -18.99 -22.49
N VAL A 307 -13.88 -17.82 -21.85
CA VAL A 307 -14.33 -16.56 -22.45
C VAL A 307 -13.12 -15.85 -23.04
N PHE A 308 -13.32 -15.25 -24.20
CA PHE A 308 -12.31 -14.52 -24.96
C PHE A 308 -12.80 -13.08 -25.15
N ILE A 309 -11.94 -12.10 -24.88
CA ILE A 309 -12.20 -10.67 -25.06
C ILE A 309 -11.17 -10.13 -26.03
N LYS A 310 -11.64 -9.44 -27.06
CA LYS A 310 -10.87 -9.01 -28.23
C LYS A 310 -9.94 -7.85 -27.89
N SER A 311 -10.51 -6.74 -27.40
CA SER A 311 -9.78 -5.51 -27.12
C SER A 311 -9.36 -5.39 -25.65
N PRO A 312 -8.16 -4.87 -25.35
CA PRO A 312 -7.76 -4.52 -23.99
C PRO A 312 -8.70 -3.50 -23.34
N GLU A 313 -9.25 -2.57 -24.13
CA GLU A 313 -10.16 -1.51 -23.68
C GLU A 313 -11.43 -2.10 -23.04
N SER A 314 -12.01 -3.14 -23.67
CA SER A 314 -13.14 -3.88 -23.11
C SER A 314 -12.80 -4.58 -21.79
N LEU A 315 -11.58 -5.10 -21.63
CA LEU A 315 -11.15 -5.68 -20.37
C LEU A 315 -10.99 -4.60 -19.28
N PHE A 316 -10.39 -3.46 -19.62
CA PHE A 316 -10.21 -2.36 -18.67
C PHE A 316 -11.54 -1.82 -18.18
N LEU A 317 -12.55 -1.72 -19.05
CA LEU A 317 -13.90 -1.35 -18.64
C LEU A 317 -14.46 -2.28 -17.56
N LEU A 318 -14.28 -3.60 -17.70
CA LEU A 318 -14.74 -4.59 -16.71
C LEU A 318 -14.02 -4.44 -15.36
N GLU A 319 -12.71 -4.22 -15.37
CA GLU A 319 -11.94 -4.03 -14.15
C GLU A 319 -12.28 -2.71 -13.46
N GLU A 320 -12.44 -1.62 -14.22
CA GLU A 320 -12.80 -0.32 -13.67
C GLU A 320 -14.19 -0.35 -13.02
N LEU A 321 -15.18 -0.98 -13.66
CA LEU A 321 -16.51 -1.15 -13.07
C LEU A 321 -16.47 -1.99 -11.78
N ARG A 322 -15.59 -3.00 -11.74
CA ARG A 322 -15.39 -3.85 -10.57
C ARG A 322 -14.75 -3.05 -9.43
N GLU A 323 -13.74 -2.23 -9.72
CA GLU A 323 -13.07 -1.36 -8.77
C GLU A 323 -14.05 -0.33 -8.16
N ARG A 324 -14.87 0.33 -9.00
CA ARG A 324 -15.92 1.24 -8.53
C ARG A 324 -16.90 0.59 -7.55
N LYS A 325 -17.24 -0.70 -7.75
CA LYS A 325 -18.07 -1.45 -6.79
C LYS A 325 -17.32 -1.68 -5.47
N TYR A 326 -16.04 -2.08 -5.51
CA TYR A 326 -15.23 -2.20 -4.29
C TYR A 326 -15.18 -0.90 -3.51
N ASP A 327 -14.97 0.25 -4.15
CA ASP A 327 -14.95 1.55 -3.49
C ASP A 327 -16.28 1.89 -2.81
N ALA A 328 -17.41 1.53 -3.43
CA ALA A 328 -18.71 1.71 -2.82
C ALA A 328 -18.88 0.86 -1.55
N TYR A 329 -18.44 -0.40 -1.58
CA TYR A 329 -18.50 -1.28 -0.40
C TYR A 329 -17.50 -0.87 0.68
N ALA A 330 -16.27 -0.50 0.30
CA ALA A 330 -15.25 0.01 1.20
C ALA A 330 -15.76 1.26 1.93
N ARG A 331 -16.39 2.20 1.23
CA ARG A 331 -17.01 3.39 1.85
C ARG A 331 -18.11 3.04 2.86
N ARG A 332 -18.93 2.00 2.59
CA ARG A 332 -19.95 1.53 3.55
C ARG A 332 -19.30 0.97 4.83
N ILE A 333 -18.26 0.15 4.68
CA ILE A 333 -17.51 -0.42 5.81
C ILE A 333 -16.82 0.69 6.61
N GLN A 334 -16.09 1.59 5.93
CA GLN A 334 -15.43 2.73 6.54
C GLN A 334 -16.41 3.63 7.29
N LYS A 335 -17.60 3.92 6.73
CA LYS A 335 -18.64 4.72 7.40
C LYS A 335 -19.15 4.03 8.66
N ALA A 336 -19.40 2.72 8.61
CA ALA A 336 -19.85 1.95 9.77
C ALA A 336 -18.77 1.94 10.88
N TRP A 337 -17.51 1.72 10.50
CA TRP A 337 -16.39 1.70 11.44
C TRP A 337 -16.14 3.08 12.07
N ARG A 338 -16.13 4.16 11.27
CA ARG A 338 -15.98 5.53 11.76
C ARG A 338 -17.12 5.91 12.72
N ARG A 339 -18.36 5.50 12.42
CA ARG A 339 -19.50 5.68 13.32
C ARG A 339 -19.28 4.95 14.64
N HIS A 340 -18.95 3.66 14.59
CA HIS A 340 -18.70 2.87 15.80
C HIS A 340 -17.60 3.50 16.67
N ARG A 341 -16.49 3.92 16.06
CA ARG A 341 -15.38 4.54 16.78
C ARG A 341 -15.74 5.90 17.38
N SER A 342 -16.53 6.69 16.66
CA SER A 342 -17.09 7.96 17.17
C SER A 342 -18.02 7.73 18.35
N ASP A 343 -18.89 6.73 18.28
CA ASP A 343 -19.85 6.41 19.35
C ASP A 343 -19.12 5.95 20.61
N GLN A 344 -18.10 5.08 20.47
CA GLN A 344 -17.23 4.66 21.58
C GLN A 344 -16.52 5.85 22.24
N TYR A 345 -15.90 6.73 21.43
CA TYR A 345 -15.24 7.92 21.95
C TYR A 345 -16.20 8.84 22.72
N TYR A 346 -17.43 9.01 22.22
CA TYR A 346 -18.45 9.83 22.90
C TYR A 346 -18.90 9.23 24.23
N GLN A 347 -18.99 7.89 24.34
CA GLN A 347 -19.27 7.25 25.63
C GLN A 347 -18.14 7.45 26.63
N THR A 348 -16.87 7.29 26.21
CA THR A 348 -15.72 7.57 27.06
C THR A 348 -15.69 9.04 27.53
N LEU A 349 -16.08 9.99 26.68
CA LEU A 349 -16.20 11.40 27.08
C LEU A 349 -17.29 11.59 28.16
N LYS A 350 -18.44 10.91 28.04
CA LYS A 350 -19.51 10.95 29.05
C LYS A 350 -19.06 10.39 30.40
N GLU A 351 -18.33 9.28 30.39
CA GLU A 351 -17.75 8.69 31.60
C GLU A 351 -16.75 9.65 32.25
N ARG A 352 -15.80 10.18 31.49
CA ARG A 352 -14.82 11.17 31.99
C ARG A 352 -15.49 12.41 32.55
N ALA A 353 -16.55 12.92 31.91
CA ALA A 353 -17.30 14.07 32.40
C ALA A 353 -17.93 13.79 33.79
N SER A 354 -18.43 12.57 34.01
CA SER A 354 -18.93 12.13 35.32
C SER A 354 -17.81 12.07 36.37
N ASP A 355 -16.65 11.51 36.01
CA ASP A 355 -15.50 11.35 36.93
C ASP A 355 -14.92 12.66 37.44
N ILE A 356 -15.02 13.76 36.67
CA ILE A 356 -14.50 15.07 37.07
C ILE A 356 -15.06 15.48 38.44
N LEU A 357 -16.35 15.21 38.71
CA LEU A 357 -17.06 15.65 39.92
C LEU A 357 -17.43 14.50 40.86
N LEU A 358 -17.22 13.25 40.45
CA LEU A 358 -17.51 12.06 41.26
C LEU A 358 -16.70 12.09 42.58
N ASN A 359 -17.37 11.96 43.71
CA ASN A 359 -16.81 12.02 45.07
C ASN A 359 -16.08 13.33 45.47
N LYS A 360 -16.00 14.33 44.58
CA LYS A 360 -15.37 15.62 44.87
C LYS A 360 -16.33 16.69 45.41
N LYS A 361 -17.62 16.37 45.57
CA LYS A 361 -18.63 17.31 46.06
C LYS A 361 -18.78 17.24 47.57
N GLU A 362 -18.49 18.31 48.29
CA GLU A 362 -18.64 18.33 49.76
C GLU A 362 -20.12 18.41 50.20
N ARG A 363 -20.94 19.25 49.56
CA ARG A 363 -22.38 19.46 49.87
C ARG A 363 -23.29 18.80 48.84
N LYS A 364 -24.36 18.13 49.29
CA LYS A 364 -25.26 17.31 48.45
C LYS A 364 -24.50 16.25 47.65
N ARG A 365 -23.67 15.44 48.31
CA ARG A 365 -22.83 14.37 47.72
C ARG A 365 -23.56 13.48 46.71
N LEU A 366 -24.84 13.18 46.95
CA LEU A 366 -25.66 12.31 46.10
C LEU A 366 -26.34 13.02 44.91
N SER A 367 -26.13 14.33 44.74
CA SER A 367 -26.84 15.12 43.69
C SER A 367 -26.19 15.06 42.30
N ILE A 368 -25.00 14.48 42.16
CA ILE A 368 -24.27 14.38 40.88
C ILE A 368 -24.16 12.93 40.39
N ASN A 369 -24.67 11.94 41.14
CA ASN A 369 -24.70 10.54 40.69
C ASN A 369 -25.78 10.26 39.63
N ARG A 370 -26.08 11.24 38.77
CA ARG A 370 -26.92 11.07 37.58
C ARG A 370 -26.00 10.95 36.39
N ASN A 371 -26.24 9.93 35.56
CA ASN A 371 -25.51 9.76 34.30
C ASN A 371 -25.57 11.06 33.48
N PHE A 372 -24.41 11.46 32.93
CA PHE A 372 -24.33 12.60 32.02
C PHE A 372 -24.93 12.21 30.65
N VAL A 373 -26.21 12.52 30.45
CA VAL A 373 -26.95 12.17 29.23
C VAL A 373 -26.67 13.18 28.11
N GLY A 374 -26.44 14.44 28.47
CA GLY A 374 -26.29 15.58 27.56
C GLY A 374 -27.65 16.25 27.32
N ASP A 375 -28.59 15.52 26.71
CA ASP A 375 -29.94 16.02 26.45
C ASP A 375 -30.92 15.59 27.55
N TYR A 376 -31.29 16.52 28.42
CA TYR A 376 -32.29 16.33 29.47
C TYR A 376 -33.64 16.99 29.16
N LEU A 377 -33.76 17.63 27.99
CA LEU A 377 -34.99 18.29 27.56
C LEU A 377 -35.75 17.47 26.50
N GLY A 378 -35.10 16.47 25.89
CA GLY A 378 -35.62 15.80 24.71
C GLY A 378 -35.54 16.72 23.48
N PHE A 379 -34.52 17.57 23.42
CA PHE A 379 -34.32 18.53 22.33
C PHE A 379 -34.37 17.87 20.95
N ALA A 380 -33.85 16.65 20.82
CA ALA A 380 -33.88 15.92 19.55
C ALA A 380 -35.30 15.72 19.00
N ASP A 381 -36.27 15.52 19.89
CA ASP A 381 -37.66 15.17 19.59
C ASP A 381 -38.62 16.37 19.70
N ASP A 382 -38.13 17.57 20.05
CA ASP A 382 -38.92 18.80 20.19
C ASP A 382 -38.73 19.72 18.95
N PRO A 383 -39.70 19.78 18.02
CA PRO A 383 -39.60 20.61 16.83
C PRO A 383 -39.60 22.11 17.13
N ALA A 384 -40.24 22.55 18.22
CA ALA A 384 -40.35 23.96 18.59
C ALA A 384 -39.00 24.49 19.09
N LEU A 385 -38.31 23.74 19.95
CA LEU A 385 -36.97 24.07 20.40
C LEU A 385 -35.95 24.03 19.24
N ARG A 386 -36.06 23.05 18.34
CA ARG A 386 -35.17 22.95 17.16
C ARG A 386 -35.32 24.12 16.20
N ALA A 387 -36.52 24.69 16.06
CA ALA A 387 -36.76 25.87 15.22
C ALA A 387 -36.06 27.14 15.76
N LEU A 388 -35.76 27.18 17.06
CA LEU A 388 -35.08 28.31 17.72
C LEU A 388 -33.55 28.26 17.59
N VAL A 389 -33.00 27.16 17.09
CA VAL A 389 -31.56 26.91 16.92
C VAL A 389 -31.23 26.76 15.43
N GLY A 390 -30.01 27.09 15.01
CA GLY A 390 -29.60 26.96 13.61
C GLY A 390 -29.68 25.49 13.12
N LYS A 391 -30.21 25.26 11.91
CA LYS A 391 -30.43 23.90 11.33
C LYS A 391 -29.19 22.98 11.32
N ARG A 392 -27.97 23.56 11.33
CA ARG A 392 -26.69 22.83 11.31
C ARG A 392 -25.99 22.78 12.68
N GLU A 393 -26.56 23.41 13.71
CA GLU A 393 -25.95 23.40 15.04
C GLU A 393 -26.29 22.11 15.78
N ARG A 394 -25.26 21.39 16.21
CA ARG A 394 -25.40 20.23 17.09
C ARG A 394 -25.42 20.71 18.55
N ILE A 395 -26.50 20.41 19.26
CA ILE A 395 -26.60 20.65 20.70
C ILE A 395 -25.93 19.50 21.45
N GLU A 396 -24.96 19.83 22.29
CA GLU A 396 -24.21 18.89 23.13
C GLU A 396 -24.81 18.74 24.53
N PHE A 397 -25.46 19.80 25.03
CA PHE A 397 -26.10 19.78 26.33
C PHE A 397 -27.40 20.59 26.33
N ALA A 398 -28.46 20.05 26.92
CA ALA A 398 -29.76 20.67 27.01
C ALA A 398 -30.38 20.41 28.39
N GLN A 399 -30.65 21.45 29.17
CA GLN A 399 -31.28 21.31 30.50
C GLN A 399 -32.06 22.58 30.91
N THR A 400 -33.18 22.41 31.61
CA THR A 400 -33.82 23.53 32.31
C THR A 400 -32.99 23.98 33.51
N VAL A 401 -32.62 25.25 33.53
CA VAL A 401 -31.87 25.91 34.59
C VAL A 401 -32.68 27.02 35.25
N ASN A 402 -32.31 27.37 36.48
CA ASN A 402 -32.85 28.52 37.19
C ASN A 402 -31.97 29.74 36.94
N LYS A 403 -32.51 30.76 36.28
CA LYS A 403 -31.87 32.08 36.13
C LYS A 403 -32.37 33.03 37.21
N TYR A 404 -31.45 33.58 37.98
CA TYR A 404 -31.73 34.64 38.95
C TYR A 404 -31.48 36.01 38.31
N ASP A 405 -32.38 36.96 38.54
CA ASP A 405 -32.16 38.37 38.16
C ASP A 405 -31.41 39.15 39.26
N ARG A 406 -31.16 40.45 39.05
CA ARG A 406 -30.46 41.32 40.02
C ARG A 406 -31.20 41.46 41.36
N ARG A 407 -32.49 41.10 41.42
CA ARG A 407 -33.32 41.11 42.63
C ARG A 407 -33.52 39.68 43.19
N PHE A 408 -32.74 38.70 42.71
CA PHE A 408 -32.81 37.29 43.06
C PHE A 408 -34.17 36.63 42.78
N LYS A 409 -34.96 37.20 41.88
CA LYS A 409 -36.18 36.52 41.42
C LYS A 409 -35.78 35.36 40.51
N CYS A 410 -36.13 34.15 40.91
CA CYS A 410 -35.87 32.94 40.15
C CYS A 410 -36.81 32.86 38.94
N THR A 411 -36.25 32.58 37.76
CA THR A 411 -37.01 32.29 36.54
C THR A 411 -36.41 31.08 35.83
N LYS A 412 -37.25 30.10 35.44
CA LYS A 412 -36.80 28.95 34.65
C LYS A 412 -36.37 29.39 33.23
N ARG A 413 -35.29 28.81 32.73
CA ARG A 413 -34.76 28.97 31.37
C ARG A 413 -34.30 27.62 30.86
N ASP A 414 -34.46 27.37 29.58
CA ASP A 414 -33.91 26.18 28.95
C ASP A 414 -32.54 26.54 28.38
N LEU A 415 -31.50 25.91 28.91
CA LEU A 415 -30.11 26.11 28.52
C LEU A 415 -29.78 25.09 27.43
N LEU A 416 -29.45 25.55 26.24
CA LEU A 416 -28.88 24.70 25.19
C LEU A 416 -27.44 25.12 24.92
N LEU A 417 -26.53 24.16 24.87
CA LEU A 417 -25.11 24.35 24.58
C LEU A 417 -24.80 23.67 23.24
N SER A 418 -24.30 24.43 22.28
CA SER A 418 -23.66 23.91 21.07
C SER A 418 -22.15 24.14 21.14
N ALA A 419 -21.42 23.58 20.17
CA ALA A 419 -19.97 23.81 20.05
C ALA A 419 -19.61 25.30 19.87
N GLN A 420 -20.56 26.14 19.45
CA GLN A 420 -20.33 27.55 19.16
C GLN A 420 -21.10 28.51 20.08
N PHE A 421 -22.23 28.10 20.64
CA PHE A 421 -23.12 29.01 21.36
C PHE A 421 -23.75 28.41 22.61
N VAL A 422 -24.01 29.27 23.59
CA VAL A 422 -24.94 29.03 24.70
C VAL A 422 -26.24 29.77 24.43
N TYR A 423 -27.32 29.01 24.32
CA TYR A 423 -28.69 29.52 24.20
C TYR A 423 -29.39 29.49 25.56
N LEU A 424 -30.05 30.60 25.90
CA LEU A 424 -31.00 30.67 27.00
C LEU A 424 -32.38 30.91 26.41
N ILE A 425 -33.20 29.87 26.38
CA ILE A 425 -34.58 29.93 25.92
C ILE A 425 -35.48 30.25 27.11
N GLY A 426 -36.42 31.16 26.91
CA GLY A 426 -37.45 31.49 27.89
C GLY A 426 -38.81 31.57 27.23
N ARG A 427 -39.85 31.73 28.05
CA ARG A 427 -41.23 31.80 27.59
C ARG A 427 -41.71 33.26 27.63
N GLU A 428 -42.36 33.72 26.57
CA GLU A 428 -42.99 35.04 26.48
C GLU A 428 -44.46 34.94 26.10
N LYS A 429 -45.30 35.81 26.68
CA LYS A 429 -46.72 35.89 26.37
C LYS A 429 -46.91 36.76 25.12
N ILE A 430 -47.55 36.23 24.09
CA ILE A 430 -47.87 36.98 22.87
C ILE A 430 -48.81 38.14 23.23
N LYS A 431 -48.39 39.38 22.91
CA LYS A 431 -49.11 40.61 23.29
C LYS A 431 -50.15 41.11 22.27
N LYS A 432 -50.05 40.67 21.00
CA LYS A 432 -50.87 41.14 19.86
C LYS A 432 -51.23 39.97 18.93
N GLY A 433 -52.37 40.05 18.23
CA GLY A 433 -52.83 39.06 17.24
C GLY A 433 -53.79 37.99 17.79
N SER A 434 -54.20 37.05 16.94
CA SER A 434 -55.19 35.99 17.21
C SER A 434 -54.77 35.01 18.32
N HIS A 435 -53.46 34.91 18.59
CA HIS A 435 -52.87 34.08 19.64
C HIS A 435 -52.51 34.88 20.91
N LYS A 436 -53.10 36.07 21.09
CA LYS A 436 -52.85 36.94 22.25
C LYS A 436 -53.11 36.16 23.55
N GLY A 437 -52.07 36.07 24.36
CA GLY A 437 -52.11 35.41 25.65
C GLY A 437 -51.47 34.03 25.72
N GLN A 438 -51.12 33.41 24.58
CA GLN A 438 -50.34 32.17 24.57
C GLN A 438 -48.86 32.45 24.89
N PHE A 439 -48.22 31.47 25.54
CA PHE A 439 -46.79 31.50 25.83
C PHE A 439 -46.03 30.80 24.71
N VAL A 440 -45.04 31.48 24.14
CA VAL A 440 -44.16 30.93 23.11
C VAL A 440 -42.72 30.96 23.61
N GLU A 441 -41.96 29.96 23.18
CA GLU A 441 -40.53 29.86 23.48
C GLU A 441 -39.75 30.80 22.58
N VAL A 442 -38.87 31.58 23.20
CA VAL A 442 -38.07 32.59 22.53
C VAL A 442 -36.64 32.54 23.04
N VAL A 443 -35.69 32.76 22.15
CA VAL A 443 -34.28 32.90 22.51
C VAL A 443 -34.10 34.21 23.28
N LYS A 444 -33.89 34.12 24.59
CA LYS A 444 -33.64 35.28 25.46
C LYS A 444 -32.20 35.75 25.37
N ARG A 445 -31.27 34.84 25.10
CA ARG A 445 -29.86 35.13 24.93
C ARG A 445 -29.21 34.06 24.07
N LYS A 446 -28.39 34.49 23.11
CA LYS A 446 -27.45 33.66 22.36
C LYS A 446 -26.06 34.21 22.66
N LEU A 447 -25.19 33.39 23.26
CA LEU A 447 -23.85 33.78 23.67
C LEU A 447 -22.83 32.95 22.89
N PRO A 448 -21.95 33.54 22.08
CA PRO A 448 -20.85 32.80 21.47
C PRO A 448 -19.95 32.23 22.56
N LEU A 449 -19.63 30.95 22.49
CA LEU A 449 -18.87 30.25 23.52
C LEU A 449 -17.46 30.86 23.69
N GLU A 450 -16.87 31.33 22.60
CA GLU A 450 -15.60 32.08 22.56
C GLU A 450 -15.59 33.36 23.41
N THR A 451 -16.76 33.97 23.66
CA THR A 451 -16.87 35.20 24.47
C THR A 451 -16.87 34.92 25.98
N ILE A 452 -16.97 33.65 26.39
CA ILE A 452 -16.99 33.27 27.81
C ILE A 452 -15.57 33.13 28.31
N THR A 453 -15.08 34.15 29.02
CA THR A 453 -13.70 34.17 29.55
C THR A 453 -13.54 33.36 30.84
N ALA A 454 -14.58 33.27 31.67
CA ALA A 454 -14.55 32.52 32.92
C ALA A 454 -15.95 32.03 33.35
N VAL A 455 -15.99 30.88 34.05
CA VAL A 455 -17.17 30.35 34.74
C VAL A 455 -16.82 30.16 36.20
N SER A 456 -17.54 30.84 37.10
CA SER A 456 -17.30 30.76 38.54
C SER A 456 -18.53 30.23 39.28
N MET A 457 -18.32 29.43 40.32
CA MET A 457 -19.34 29.16 41.31
C MET A 457 -19.33 30.26 42.37
N SER A 458 -20.52 30.76 42.74
CA SER A 458 -20.67 31.73 43.82
C SER A 458 -21.57 31.20 44.91
N ILE A 459 -21.18 31.37 46.17
CA ILE A 459 -22.06 31.14 47.32
C ILE A 459 -22.73 32.46 47.66
N THR A 460 -24.05 32.49 47.73
CA THR A 460 -24.78 33.69 48.15
C THR A 460 -25.45 33.43 49.49
N VAL A 461 -25.18 34.28 50.48
CA VAL A 461 -25.81 34.26 51.81
C VAL A 461 -26.73 35.46 51.93
N THR A 462 -28.00 35.22 52.26
CA THR A 462 -28.98 36.28 52.47
C THR A 462 -29.19 36.45 53.96
N LEU A 463 -28.87 37.62 54.49
CA LEU A 463 -29.05 37.98 55.90
C LEU A 463 -30.29 38.86 56.01
N LYS A 464 -31.29 38.39 56.76
CA LYS A 464 -32.45 39.19 57.12
C LYS A 464 -32.24 39.68 58.54
N LYS A 465 -32.12 41.00 58.74
CA LYS A 465 -32.09 41.58 60.08
C LYS A 465 -33.51 41.52 60.63
N GLU A 466 -33.74 40.84 61.75
CA GLU A 466 -34.96 41.01 62.53
C GLU A 466 -34.71 42.11 63.57
N GLU A 467 -35.54 43.15 63.55
CA GLU A 467 -35.58 44.19 64.58
C GLU A 467 -36.74 43.85 65.53
N PHE A 468 -36.54 44.06 66.84
CA PHE A 468 -37.50 43.70 67.90
C PHE A 468 -38.72 44.64 67.99
N ASP A 469 -39.07 45.30 66.90
CA ASP A 469 -40.32 46.07 66.78
C ASP A 469 -40.93 45.72 65.43
N TRP A 470 -42.26 45.60 65.39
CA TRP A 470 -43.08 45.05 64.29
C TRP A 470 -43.06 45.85 62.96
N ARG A 471 -41.94 46.48 62.60
CA ARG A 471 -41.66 47.07 61.28
C ARG A 471 -40.66 46.17 60.54
N GLY A 472 -41.09 45.65 59.39
CA GLY A 472 -40.37 44.64 58.62
C GLY A 472 -38.90 44.97 58.36
N GLY A 473 -38.01 44.07 58.79
CA GLY A 473 -36.57 44.23 58.67
C GLY A 473 -36.03 44.14 57.23
N ASN A 474 -34.97 44.91 56.96
CA ASN A 474 -34.30 45.00 55.67
C ASN A 474 -33.38 43.80 55.42
N THR A 475 -33.52 43.17 54.25
CA THR A 475 -32.64 42.09 53.79
C THR A 475 -31.36 42.63 53.15
N ARG A 476 -30.20 42.13 53.58
CA ARG A 476 -28.87 42.38 53.01
C ARG A 476 -28.33 41.07 52.43
N THR A 477 -27.55 41.13 51.35
CA THR A 477 -27.04 39.93 50.68
C THR A 477 -25.51 39.96 50.61
N MET A 478 -24.86 38.83 50.87
CA MET A 478 -23.43 38.65 50.67
C MET A 478 -23.19 37.63 49.55
N GLN A 479 -22.36 37.99 48.58
CA GLN A 479 -21.95 37.10 47.48
C GLN A 479 -20.46 36.79 47.59
N PHE A 480 -20.13 35.52 47.72
CA PHE A 480 -18.76 35.04 47.78
C PHE A 480 -18.30 34.57 46.41
N HIS A 481 -17.17 35.10 45.95
CA HIS A 481 -16.49 34.68 44.72
C HIS A 481 -15.05 34.33 45.04
N GLN A 482 -14.52 33.29 44.41
CA GLN A 482 -13.11 32.93 44.56
C GLN A 482 -12.28 33.83 43.64
N ALA A 483 -11.28 34.52 44.20
CA ALA A 483 -10.40 35.44 43.47
C ALA A 483 -8.93 35.21 43.86
N GLY A 484 -7.99 35.68 43.05
CA GLY A 484 -6.56 35.59 43.35
C GLY A 484 -6.15 36.60 44.44
N GLY A 485 -5.55 36.11 45.53
CA GLY A 485 -5.03 36.91 46.64
C GLY A 485 -5.29 36.27 48.00
N ASP A 486 -4.39 36.46 48.96
CA ASP A 486 -4.51 35.87 50.31
C ASP A 486 -5.47 36.64 51.23
N ASN A 487 -5.81 37.88 50.88
CA ASN A 487 -6.68 38.74 51.66
C ASN A 487 -8.07 38.86 51.03
N PRO A 488 -9.16 38.82 51.83
CA PRO A 488 -10.50 38.97 51.31
C PRO A 488 -10.76 40.42 50.84
N VAL A 489 -11.19 40.59 49.58
CA VAL A 489 -11.56 41.89 49.02
C VAL A 489 -13.07 42.08 49.10
N LEU A 490 -13.50 43.17 49.74
CA LEU A 490 -14.91 43.52 49.94
C LEU A 490 -15.33 44.63 48.99
N LYS A 491 -16.38 44.41 48.21
CA LYS A 491 -16.96 45.43 47.32
C LYS A 491 -18.45 45.58 47.55
N LEU A 492 -18.87 46.77 47.98
CA LEU A 492 -20.28 47.11 48.16
C LEU A 492 -20.94 47.42 46.81
N SER A 493 -22.09 46.81 46.56
CA SER A 493 -22.95 47.06 45.40
C SER A 493 -24.42 47.09 45.83
N GLY A 494 -24.88 48.25 46.30
CA GLY A 494 -26.26 48.45 46.77
C GLY A 494 -26.58 47.64 48.04
N LYS A 495 -27.61 46.78 47.99
CA LYS A 495 -27.96 45.86 49.10
C LYS A 495 -27.10 44.59 49.13
N THR A 496 -26.13 44.46 48.22
CA THR A 496 -25.27 43.28 48.08
C THR A 496 -23.81 43.63 48.38
N LEU A 497 -23.17 42.85 49.24
CA LEU A 497 -21.73 42.90 49.52
C LEU A 497 -21.06 41.75 48.76
N GLN A 498 -20.22 42.06 47.78
CA GLN A 498 -19.37 41.08 47.13
C GLN A 498 -18.12 40.86 47.98
N VAL A 499 -17.82 39.60 48.25
CA VAL A 499 -16.68 39.14 49.04
C VAL A 499 -15.84 38.24 48.16
N SER A 500 -14.68 38.71 47.77
CA SER A 500 -13.69 37.94 47.02
C SER A 500 -12.71 37.32 47.99
N ILE A 501 -12.60 35.99 48.03
CA ILE A 501 -11.72 35.26 48.96
C ILE A 501 -10.72 34.43 48.15
N GLY A 502 -9.47 34.37 48.62
CA GLY A 502 -8.46 33.44 48.12
C GLY A 502 -8.86 31.96 48.25
N PRO A 503 -8.08 31.04 47.67
CA PRO A 503 -8.36 29.59 47.71
C PRO A 503 -8.39 28.99 49.13
N GLY A 504 -7.90 29.72 50.14
CA GLY A 504 -7.84 29.27 51.52
C GLY A 504 -6.76 28.23 51.78
N LEU A 505 -6.59 27.86 53.04
CA LEU A 505 -5.65 26.83 53.48
C LEU A 505 -6.17 25.42 53.06
N PRO A 506 -5.29 24.46 52.71
CA PRO A 506 -5.69 23.12 52.31
C PRO A 506 -6.51 22.40 53.39
N SER A 507 -7.37 21.46 53.00
CA SER A 507 -8.31 20.75 53.89
C SER A 507 -7.64 19.91 55.00
N SER A 508 -6.31 19.75 54.95
CA SER A 508 -5.48 19.14 56.00
C SER A 508 -5.15 20.09 57.15
N THR A 509 -5.50 21.37 57.06
CA THR A 509 -5.11 22.38 58.04
C THR A 509 -6.01 22.28 59.27
N ARG A 510 -5.46 21.76 60.37
CA ARG A 510 -6.16 21.75 61.67
C ARG A 510 -6.06 23.13 62.32
N PRO A 511 -7.13 23.65 62.96
CA PRO A 511 -7.06 24.91 63.68
C PRO A 511 -6.06 24.80 64.84
N SER A 512 -5.09 25.70 64.89
CA SER A 512 -4.15 25.79 66.01
C SER A 512 -4.86 26.41 67.21
N HIS A 513 -5.41 25.57 68.09
CA HIS A 513 -5.74 26.00 69.44
C HIS A 513 -4.44 26.13 70.24
N GLN A 514 -4.03 27.36 70.56
CA GLN A 514 -3.18 27.61 71.72
C GLN A 514 -3.86 26.98 72.94
N ARG A 515 -3.25 25.93 73.51
CA ARG A 515 -3.71 25.32 74.76
C ARG A 515 -2.92 25.89 75.93
N LEU A 516 -3.64 26.47 76.89
CA LEU A 516 -3.22 26.59 78.29
C LEU A 516 -3.11 25.18 78.93
N PRO A 517 -2.38 25.02 80.06
CA PRO A 517 -1.93 23.71 80.54
C PRO A 517 -3.05 22.80 81.05
N ALA A 518 -2.75 21.50 81.02
CA ALA A 518 -3.67 20.38 81.21
C ALA A 518 -4.31 20.25 82.62
N THR A 519 -5.53 19.70 82.65
CA THR A 519 -6.10 19.04 83.83
C THR A 519 -6.69 17.66 83.47
N LYS A 520 -6.51 16.71 84.39
CA LYS A 520 -6.78 15.27 84.30
C LYS A 520 -8.26 14.90 84.16
N GLY A 521 -8.51 13.75 83.50
CA GLY A 521 -9.50 12.75 83.95
C GLY A 521 -10.76 12.56 83.09
N GLY A 522 -11.13 11.30 82.83
CA GLY A 522 -12.52 10.89 82.52
C GLY A 522 -12.70 9.90 81.35
N LYS A 523 -13.23 8.70 81.65
CA LYS A 523 -13.50 7.56 80.75
C LYS A 523 -14.74 7.75 79.83
N ARG A 524 -14.70 7.13 78.63
CA ARG A 524 -15.68 6.32 77.81
C ARG A 524 -17.21 6.35 78.13
N PRO A 525 -18.16 5.82 77.30
CA PRO A 525 -18.07 5.02 76.04
C PRO A 525 -19.14 5.33 74.93
N GLY A 526 -19.08 4.59 73.81
CA GLY A 526 -20.26 4.15 73.03
C GLY A 526 -20.14 4.45 71.54
N LEU A 527 -20.53 3.61 70.58
CA LEU A 527 -21.08 2.26 70.50
C LEU A 527 -21.01 1.89 69.01
N ALA A 528 -20.81 0.62 68.70
CA ALA A 528 -20.53 0.09 67.37
C ALA A 528 -21.72 0.12 66.40
N ALA A 529 -21.43 0.24 65.10
CA ALA A 529 -22.37 -0.03 64.00
C ALA A 529 -22.19 -1.49 63.50
N PRO A 530 -23.26 -2.17 63.03
CA PRO A 530 -23.19 -3.57 62.63
C PRO A 530 -22.63 -3.77 61.22
N SER A 531 -21.91 -4.89 61.11
CA SER A 531 -21.30 -5.49 59.94
C SER A 531 -22.31 -6.01 58.91
N TYR A 532 -22.02 -5.84 57.62
CA TYR A 532 -22.50 -6.72 56.55
C TYR A 532 -21.32 -7.26 55.74
N GLN A 533 -21.37 -8.56 55.50
CA GLN A 533 -20.29 -9.44 55.06
C GLN A 533 -19.90 -9.26 53.57
N GLN A 534 -18.59 -9.38 53.33
CA GLN A 534 -17.99 -9.60 52.02
C GLN A 534 -18.20 -11.05 51.56
N GLN A 535 -18.40 -11.23 50.25
CA GLN A 535 -17.98 -12.42 49.53
C GLN A 535 -17.05 -12.04 48.38
N SER A 536 -16.10 -12.94 48.15
CA SER A 536 -14.74 -12.75 47.67
C SER A 536 -14.53 -13.13 46.21
N ARG A 537 -13.56 -12.47 45.54
CA ARG A 537 -12.82 -13.03 44.39
C ARG A 537 -11.35 -12.60 44.40
N GLY A 538 -10.46 -13.59 44.53
CA GLY A 538 -9.21 -13.78 43.76
C GLY A 538 -8.01 -12.86 43.99
N PRO A 539 -6.76 -13.38 44.09
CA PRO A 539 -5.60 -12.61 44.50
C PRO A 539 -4.99 -11.80 43.34
N GLN A 540 -4.83 -10.50 43.54
CA GLN A 540 -3.95 -9.67 42.71
C GLN A 540 -2.50 -9.88 43.14
N GLN A 541 -1.66 -10.33 42.20
CA GLN A 541 -0.21 -10.33 42.34
C GLN A 541 0.29 -8.89 42.50
N ASN A 542 1.05 -8.66 43.57
CA ASN A 542 1.87 -7.48 43.76
C ASN A 542 2.89 -7.36 42.64
N LEU A 543 2.80 -6.29 41.84
CA LEU A 543 3.94 -5.77 41.10
C LEU A 543 4.34 -4.43 41.70
N VAL A 544 5.64 -4.39 41.98
CA VAL A 544 6.44 -3.37 42.64
C VAL A 544 6.19 -1.99 42.02
N ARG A 545 6.14 -0.97 42.88
CA ARG A 545 6.15 0.44 42.49
C ARG A 545 7.51 0.76 41.87
N ASP A 546 7.55 0.90 40.55
CA ASP A 546 8.68 1.51 39.88
C ASP A 546 8.51 3.03 39.75
N ILE A 547 9.59 3.69 40.12
CA ILE A 547 9.82 5.11 40.20
C ILE A 547 9.69 5.72 38.80
N ALA A 548 9.03 6.88 38.71
CA ALA A 548 8.83 7.64 37.49
C ALA A 548 10.15 7.86 36.73
N ALA A 549 10.30 7.20 35.59
CA ALA A 549 11.38 7.46 34.65
C ALA A 549 11.14 8.80 33.95
N LYS A 550 12.18 9.64 33.87
CA LYS A 550 12.22 10.84 33.03
C LYS A 550 11.89 10.46 31.57
N PRO A 551 11.17 11.31 30.81
CA PRO A 551 10.83 11.00 29.42
C PRO A 551 12.10 10.76 28.61
N LYS A 552 12.18 9.61 27.94
CA LYS A 552 13.24 9.31 26.96
C LYS A 552 13.13 10.31 25.82
N MET A 553 14.17 11.10 25.58
CA MET A 553 14.30 11.89 24.35
C MET A 553 14.37 10.92 23.17
N LEU A 554 13.46 11.07 22.22
CA LEU A 554 13.52 10.33 20.95
C LEU A 554 14.71 10.87 20.14
N PRO A 555 15.42 10.02 19.38
CA PRO A 555 16.46 10.47 18.46
C PRO A 555 15.88 11.49 17.47
N GLN A 556 16.66 12.52 17.12
CA GLN A 556 16.24 13.59 16.23
C GLN A 556 16.97 13.50 14.90
N CYS A 557 16.32 13.91 13.83
CA CYS A 557 16.95 14.10 12.53
C CYS A 557 16.65 15.51 12.01
N LYS A 558 17.54 16.03 11.19
CA LYS A 558 17.43 17.34 10.55
C LYS A 558 17.08 17.16 9.08
N ALA A 559 16.07 17.88 8.60
CA ALA A 559 15.74 17.90 7.18
C ALA A 559 16.88 18.56 6.37
N ILE A 560 17.37 17.85 5.35
CA ILE A 560 18.41 18.36 4.43
C ILE A 560 17.82 18.83 3.09
N TYR A 561 16.55 18.52 2.83
CA TYR A 561 15.79 19.02 1.69
C TYR A 561 14.34 19.29 2.11
N ASP A 562 13.64 20.15 1.36
CA ASP A 562 12.20 20.32 1.46
C ASP A 562 11.46 19.05 1.04
N TYR A 563 10.38 18.71 1.74
CA TYR A 563 9.49 17.59 1.39
C TYR A 563 8.02 17.98 1.56
N ASP A 564 7.27 17.96 0.46
CA ASP A 564 5.83 18.18 0.44
C ASP A 564 5.09 16.83 0.40
N ALA A 565 4.12 16.64 1.31
CA ALA A 565 3.41 15.37 1.47
C ALA A 565 2.46 15.13 0.29
N ASN A 566 2.51 13.93 -0.29
CA ASN A 566 1.62 13.51 -1.38
C ASN A 566 0.33 12.84 -0.87
N ASP A 567 0.36 12.29 0.34
CA ASP A 567 -0.80 11.65 1.00
C ASP A 567 -0.96 12.14 2.45
N THR A 568 -2.13 11.85 3.02
CA THR A 568 -2.59 12.28 4.35
C THR A 568 -1.85 11.64 5.53
N ASP A 569 -1.08 10.59 5.29
CA ASP A 569 -0.23 9.91 6.28
C ASP A 569 1.25 10.31 6.18
N GLU A 570 1.61 11.18 5.25
CA GLU A 570 2.96 11.73 5.09
C GLU A 570 3.16 13.06 5.84
N LEU A 571 4.40 13.35 6.23
CA LEU A 571 4.79 14.54 6.99
C LEU A 571 5.46 15.57 6.08
N THR A 572 4.84 16.74 5.88
CA THR A 572 5.44 17.88 5.18
C THR A 572 6.41 18.64 6.08
N PHE A 573 7.60 19.00 5.57
CA PHE A 573 8.63 19.76 6.28
C PHE A 573 9.55 20.55 5.34
N LYS A 574 10.28 21.52 5.90
CA LYS A 574 11.25 22.36 5.18
C LYS A 574 12.69 22.01 5.56
N GLU A 575 13.62 22.28 4.67
CA GLU A 575 15.06 22.17 4.93
C GLU A 575 15.42 22.92 6.21
N GLY A 576 16.13 22.23 7.11
CA GLY A 576 16.49 22.74 8.43
C GLY A 576 15.54 22.38 9.58
N ASP A 577 14.34 21.87 9.30
CA ASP A 577 13.41 21.42 10.35
C ASP A 577 13.98 20.24 11.16
N THR A 578 13.73 20.24 12.47
CA THR A 578 14.10 19.14 13.37
C THR A 578 12.90 18.21 13.57
N ILE A 579 13.08 16.93 13.22
CA ILE A 579 12.06 15.89 13.27
C ILE A 579 12.40 14.91 14.40
N GLU A 580 11.44 14.66 15.31
CA GLU A 580 11.57 13.61 16.31
C GLU A 580 11.29 12.25 15.65
N LEU A 581 12.28 11.36 15.65
CA LEU A 581 12.19 10.06 14.98
C LEU A 581 11.45 9.05 15.87
N VAL A 582 10.32 8.54 15.37
CA VAL A 582 9.47 7.58 16.07
C VAL A 582 9.81 6.14 15.66
N LYS A 583 10.00 5.89 14.36
CA LYS A 583 10.28 4.53 13.83
C LYS A 583 11.06 4.59 12.51
N LYS A 584 12.09 3.74 12.37
CA LYS A 584 12.76 3.48 11.09
C LYS A 584 12.18 2.23 10.44
N ASP A 585 11.78 2.34 9.18
CA ASP A 585 11.35 1.20 8.37
C ASP A 585 12.44 0.81 7.34
N PRO A 586 12.69 -0.49 7.13
CA PRO A 586 13.65 -0.96 6.12
C PRO A 586 13.32 -0.55 4.68
N SER A 587 12.08 -0.16 4.38
CA SER A 587 11.66 0.34 3.06
C SER A 587 12.22 1.73 2.71
N GLY A 588 12.86 2.41 3.66
CA GLY A 588 13.37 3.77 3.48
C GLY A 588 12.36 4.88 3.81
N TRP A 589 11.14 4.53 4.25
CA TRP A 589 10.12 5.46 4.74
C TRP A 589 10.05 5.45 6.27
N TRP A 590 10.53 6.50 6.90
CA TRP A 590 10.57 6.61 8.36
C TRP A 590 9.33 7.33 8.90
N THR A 591 9.00 7.10 10.16
CA THR A 591 7.93 7.80 10.86
C THR A 591 8.54 8.77 11.86
N GLY A 592 8.08 10.01 11.85
CA GLY A 592 8.51 11.00 12.83
C GLY A 592 7.53 12.13 12.99
N LYS A 593 7.90 13.09 13.84
CA LYS A 593 6.99 14.07 14.39
C LYS A 593 7.62 15.46 14.43
N ILE A 594 6.86 16.45 13.96
CA ILE A 594 7.16 17.89 14.14
C ILE A 594 6.02 18.50 14.96
N GLY A 595 6.32 18.90 16.20
CA GLY A 595 5.34 19.50 17.12
C GLY A 595 4.19 18.56 17.50
N ARG A 596 3.03 18.69 16.83
CA ARG A 596 1.84 17.84 17.03
C ARG A 596 1.48 16.97 15.83
N LYS A 597 2.19 17.12 14.69
CA LYS A 597 1.95 16.35 13.47
C LYS A 597 2.93 15.20 13.40
N GLU A 598 2.42 13.99 13.12
CA GLU A 598 3.18 12.76 12.97
C GLU A 598 2.82 12.15 11.60
N GLY A 599 3.81 11.65 10.88
CA GLY A 599 3.62 11.08 9.55
C GLY A 599 4.88 10.42 9.00
N LEU A 600 4.73 9.81 7.84
CA LEU A 600 5.78 9.15 7.09
C LEU A 600 6.61 10.15 6.29
N PHE A 601 7.91 9.91 6.17
CA PHE A 601 8.81 10.68 5.31
C PHE A 601 9.96 9.83 4.79
N PRO A 602 10.53 10.18 3.63
CA PRO A 602 11.64 9.43 3.06
C PRO A 602 12.95 9.72 3.78
N SER A 603 13.65 8.66 4.17
CA SER A 603 14.89 8.71 4.98
C SER A 603 16.05 9.45 4.29
N ASN A 604 16.08 9.52 2.96
CA ASN A 604 17.10 10.24 2.21
C ASN A 604 16.90 11.77 2.18
N TYR A 605 15.83 12.29 2.79
CA TYR A 605 15.57 13.74 2.92
C TYR A 605 16.01 14.30 4.28
N VAL A 606 16.58 13.46 5.15
CA VAL A 606 17.00 13.84 6.49
C VAL A 606 18.40 13.32 6.82
N GLU A 607 19.07 13.98 7.74
CA GLU A 607 20.34 13.56 8.35
C GLU A 607 20.14 13.36 9.86
N GLU A 608 20.63 12.26 10.42
CA GLU A 608 20.51 11.98 11.87
C GLU A 608 21.40 12.94 12.69
N MET A 609 20.89 13.44 13.82
CA MET A 609 21.60 14.39 14.70
C MET A 609 22.28 13.71 15.88
#